data_AF-A0A2V5UHL1-F1
#
_entry.id   AF-A0A2V5UHL1-F1
#
_cell.length_a   1.000
_cell.length_b   1.000
_cell.length_c   1.000
_cell.angle_alpha   90.00
_cell.angle_beta   90.00
_cell.angle_gamma   90.00
#
_symmetry.space_group_name_H-M   'P 1'
#
loop_
_entity.id
_entity.type
_entity.pdbx_description
1 polymer ?
#
loop_
_entity_poly.entity_id
_entity_poly.type
_entity_poly.pdbx_seq_one_letter_code
_entity_poly.pdbx_strand_id
1 'polypeptide(L)'
;MHRVAGLIIIFALWTTGFATAGQQPQKLPGSFEVPRSDLTNAEALANQLTALSPRVDRQEATLLADCAYATLSQLRRQYRMFGTPIFNNFLIYHGLRKRGYCYQWTADLLVALDALKLKTLELHWGESYAGTWRENNCLVITANGQLFERGMMLECWRHMGHLNSHLLLSDEDRYFENRKYAQRVLGGSAGPSASNSNHRVAFEKSTIAKTKAGD
;
A
#
# COMPACT_ATOMS: atom_id res chain seq x y z
N MET A 1 20.55 -38.04 -67.09
CA MET A 1 20.36 -38.59 -65.73
C MET A 1 21.51 -38.12 -64.86
N HIS A 2 21.18 -37.63 -63.67
CA HIS A 2 21.97 -37.42 -62.43
C HIS A 2 21.57 -36.08 -61.80
N ARG A 3 20.56 -36.19 -60.92
CA ARG A 3 20.10 -35.15 -60.00
C ARG A 3 21.06 -35.13 -58.82
N VAL A 4 21.53 -33.96 -58.40
CA VAL A 4 22.16 -33.75 -57.09
C VAL A 4 21.26 -32.80 -56.30
N ALA A 5 20.90 -33.26 -55.10
CA ALA A 5 19.95 -32.67 -54.18
C ALA A 5 20.54 -31.44 -53.49
N GLY A 6 19.79 -30.33 -53.50
CA GLY A 6 20.03 -29.17 -52.62
C GLY A 6 19.27 -29.36 -51.31
N LEU A 7 20.00 -29.44 -50.21
CA LEU A 7 19.46 -29.50 -48.85
C LEU A 7 19.00 -28.09 -48.44
N ILE A 8 17.69 -27.89 -48.25
CA ILE A 8 17.13 -26.66 -47.68
C ILE A 8 17.16 -26.80 -46.16
N ILE A 9 18.07 -26.09 -45.50
CA ILE A 9 18.09 -25.94 -44.05
C ILE A 9 17.07 -24.87 -43.68
N ILE A 10 15.94 -25.28 -43.10
CA ILE A 10 14.94 -24.38 -42.52
C ILE A 10 15.45 -23.99 -41.13
N PHE A 11 15.92 -22.76 -40.97
CA PHE A 11 16.13 -22.15 -39.65
C PHE A 11 14.76 -21.76 -39.07
N ALA A 12 14.26 -22.55 -38.12
CA ALA A 12 13.13 -22.15 -37.28
C ALA A 12 13.63 -21.11 -36.26
N LEU A 13 13.44 -19.83 -36.58
CA LEU A 13 13.66 -18.72 -35.66
C LEU A 13 12.57 -18.73 -34.58
N TRP A 14 12.92 -19.28 -33.42
CA TRP A 14 12.21 -19.03 -32.17
C TRP A 14 12.67 -17.67 -31.63
N THR A 15 12.08 -16.58 -32.12
CA THR A 15 12.17 -15.31 -31.40
C THR A 15 11.00 -15.24 -30.44
N THR A 16 11.30 -15.57 -29.19
CA THR A 16 10.50 -15.29 -28.01
C THR A 16 9.97 -13.86 -28.09
N GLY A 17 8.68 -13.72 -28.36
CA GLY A 17 8.00 -12.44 -28.23
C GLY A 17 8.14 -11.97 -26.79
N PHE A 18 8.84 -10.85 -26.59
CA PHE A 18 8.68 -10.06 -25.38
C PHE A 18 7.24 -9.55 -25.40
N ALA A 19 6.35 -10.31 -24.76
CA ALA A 19 5.06 -9.78 -24.37
C ALA A 19 5.36 -8.63 -23.41
N THR A 20 5.30 -7.40 -23.93
CA THR A 20 5.05 -6.22 -23.12
C THR A 20 3.88 -6.57 -22.22
N ALA A 21 4.16 -6.74 -20.93
CA ALA A 21 3.16 -6.80 -19.89
C ALA A 21 2.51 -5.41 -19.85
N GLY A 22 1.62 -5.16 -20.81
CA GLY A 22 0.74 -4.02 -20.83
C GLY A 22 -0.01 -4.04 -19.52
N GLN A 23 0.16 -2.97 -18.74
CA GLN A 23 -0.60 -2.72 -17.54
C GLN A 23 -2.07 -2.87 -17.87
N GLN A 24 -2.64 -3.96 -17.39
CA GLN A 24 -4.08 -4.12 -17.36
C GLN A 24 -4.59 -3.00 -16.44
N PRO A 25 -5.46 -2.09 -16.91
CA PRO A 25 -6.08 -1.11 -16.03
C PRO A 25 -6.71 -1.89 -14.88
N GLN A 26 -6.39 -1.53 -13.64
CA GLN A 26 -7.06 -2.08 -12.47
C GLN A 26 -8.53 -1.65 -12.54
N LYS A 27 -9.30 -2.49 -13.23
CA LYS A 27 -10.75 -2.53 -13.20
C LYS A 27 -11.11 -2.75 -11.74
N LEU A 28 -11.80 -1.80 -11.11
CA LEU A 28 -12.33 -1.97 -9.76
C LEU A 28 -13.14 -3.28 -9.77
N PRO A 29 -12.71 -4.35 -9.08
CA PRO A 29 -13.40 -5.62 -9.18
C PRO A 29 -14.75 -5.45 -8.48
N GLY A 30 -15.81 -5.95 -9.11
CA GLY A 30 -17.02 -6.27 -8.37
C GLY A 30 -16.66 -7.16 -7.18
N SER A 31 -17.26 -6.86 -6.03
CA SER A 31 -17.05 -7.48 -4.70
C SER A 31 -15.58 -7.57 -4.26
N PHE A 32 -15.23 -6.84 -3.20
CA PHE A 32 -13.99 -7.07 -2.47
C PHE A 32 -13.97 -8.52 -1.94
N GLU A 33 -13.03 -9.33 -2.40
CA GLU A 33 -12.84 -10.68 -1.85
C GLU A 33 -12.07 -10.59 -0.52
N VAL A 34 -12.81 -10.35 0.56
CA VAL A 34 -12.29 -10.43 1.92
C VAL A 34 -11.99 -11.90 2.24
N PRO A 35 -10.76 -12.26 2.67
CA PRO A 35 -10.46 -13.62 3.11
C PRO A 35 -11.42 -14.05 4.22
N ARG A 36 -11.86 -15.32 4.19
CA ARG A 36 -12.80 -15.84 5.20
C ARG A 36 -12.30 -15.66 6.64
N SER A 37 -11.00 -15.76 6.86
CA SER A 37 -10.37 -15.54 8.18
C SER A 37 -10.52 -14.11 8.69
N ASP A 38 -10.74 -13.15 7.79
CA ASP A 38 -10.72 -11.72 8.08
C ASP A 38 -12.14 -11.13 8.12
N LEU A 39 -13.18 -11.89 7.75
CA LEU A 39 -14.58 -11.42 7.68
C LEU A 39 -15.08 -10.82 9.01
N THR A 40 -14.85 -11.51 10.12
CA THR A 40 -15.26 -11.03 11.45
C THR A 40 -14.54 -9.72 11.82
N ASN A 41 -13.27 -9.58 11.44
CA ASN A 41 -12.50 -8.37 11.72
C ASN A 41 -12.94 -7.21 10.80
N ALA A 42 -13.29 -7.49 9.54
CA ALA A 42 -13.87 -6.52 8.63
C ALA A 42 -15.21 -5.99 9.15
N GLU A 43 -16.09 -6.88 9.63
CA GLU A 43 -17.36 -6.48 10.25
C GLU A 43 -17.14 -5.64 11.52
N ALA A 44 -16.18 -6.05 12.38
CA ALA A 44 -15.82 -5.29 13.57
C ALA A 44 -15.33 -3.87 13.22
N LEU A 45 -14.46 -3.75 12.22
CA LEU A 45 -13.98 -2.46 11.73
C LEU A 45 -15.13 -1.60 11.17
N ALA A 46 -16.02 -2.18 10.37
CA ALA A 46 -17.18 -1.47 9.84
C ALA A 46 -18.07 -0.91 10.96
N ASN A 47 -18.30 -1.70 12.02
CA ASN A 47 -19.06 -1.26 13.20
C ASN A 47 -18.34 -0.14 13.94
N GLN A 48 -17.02 -0.23 14.12
CA GLN A 48 -16.22 0.81 14.77
C GLN A 48 -16.20 2.13 13.97
N LEU A 49 -16.09 2.05 12.65
CA LEU A 49 -16.15 3.22 11.75
C LEU A 49 -17.53 3.88 11.79
N THR A 50 -18.60 3.09 11.77
CA THR A 50 -19.98 3.58 11.92
C THR A 50 -20.16 4.29 13.27
N ALA A 51 -19.50 3.81 14.32
CA ALA A 51 -19.57 4.39 15.66
C ALA A 51 -18.78 5.70 15.82
N LEU A 52 -17.97 6.13 14.85
CA LEU A 52 -17.23 7.40 14.93
C LEU A 52 -18.17 8.62 15.01
N SER A 53 -19.32 8.56 14.32
CA SER A 53 -20.33 9.62 14.33
C SER A 53 -21.66 9.10 13.78
N PRO A 54 -22.81 9.60 14.28
CA PRO A 54 -24.13 9.30 13.70
C PRO A 54 -24.30 9.70 12.23
N ARG A 55 -23.38 10.50 11.68
CA ARG A 55 -23.38 10.94 10.28
C ARG A 55 -22.67 9.97 9.34
N VAL A 56 -21.96 8.96 9.86
CA VAL A 56 -21.29 7.95 9.04
C VAL A 56 -22.33 7.03 8.42
N ASP A 57 -22.28 6.87 7.11
CA ASP A 57 -23.08 5.86 6.42
C ASP A 57 -22.49 4.47 6.70
N ARG A 58 -23.32 3.59 7.26
CA ARG A 58 -22.94 2.21 7.55
C ARG A 58 -22.49 1.46 6.29
N GLN A 59 -23.10 1.74 5.14
CA GLN A 59 -22.71 1.10 3.88
C GLN A 59 -21.31 1.54 3.44
N GLU A 60 -20.98 2.81 3.60
CA GLU A 60 -19.62 3.32 3.34
C GLU A 60 -18.60 2.71 4.30
N ALA A 61 -18.94 2.58 5.59
CA ALA A 61 -18.09 1.94 6.59
C ALA A 61 -17.80 0.46 6.26
N THR A 62 -18.82 -0.30 5.85
CA THR A 62 -18.66 -1.69 5.39
C THR A 62 -17.81 -1.75 4.12
N LEU A 63 -18.07 -0.88 3.14
CA LEU A 63 -17.31 -0.84 1.89
C LEU A 63 -15.82 -0.55 2.13
N LEU A 64 -15.53 0.41 3.01
CA LEU A 64 -14.15 0.75 3.41
C LEU A 64 -13.49 -0.44 4.10
N ALA A 65 -14.15 -1.07 5.07
CA ALA A 65 -13.58 -2.20 5.80
C ALA A 65 -13.28 -3.39 4.88
N ASP A 66 -14.22 -3.75 4.01
CA ASP A 66 -14.02 -4.84 3.04
C ASP A 66 -12.87 -4.54 2.07
N CYS A 67 -12.82 -3.30 1.55
CA CYS A 67 -11.73 -2.85 0.69
C CYS A 67 -10.38 -2.91 1.41
N ALA A 68 -10.32 -2.48 2.67
CA ALA A 68 -9.09 -2.50 3.45
C ALA A 68 -8.56 -3.93 3.64
N TYR A 69 -9.40 -4.87 4.08
CA TYR A 69 -8.98 -6.26 4.29
C TYR A 69 -8.63 -6.98 2.98
N ALA A 70 -9.40 -6.77 1.90
CA ALA A 70 -9.07 -7.31 0.59
C ALA A 70 -7.73 -6.77 0.06
N THR A 71 -7.50 -5.46 0.19
CA THR A 71 -6.25 -4.81 -0.21
C THR A 71 -5.06 -5.32 0.59
N LEU A 72 -5.18 -5.39 1.92
CA LEU A 72 -4.10 -5.88 2.78
C LEU A 72 -3.79 -7.36 2.57
N SER A 73 -4.81 -8.17 2.27
CA SER A 73 -4.63 -9.56 1.84
C SER A 73 -3.77 -9.66 0.57
N GLN A 74 -4.05 -8.81 -0.43
CA GLN A 74 -3.24 -8.72 -1.63
C GLN A 74 -1.81 -8.23 -1.34
N LEU A 75 -1.65 -7.16 -0.56
CA LEU A 75 -0.34 -6.59 -0.22
C LEU A 75 0.54 -7.58 0.56
N ARG A 76 -0.03 -8.36 1.48
CA ARG A 76 0.68 -9.46 2.16
C ARG A 76 1.32 -10.45 1.19
N ARG A 77 0.57 -10.85 0.14
CA ARG A 77 1.08 -11.75 -0.91
C ARG A 77 2.14 -11.10 -1.80
N GLN A 78 2.02 -9.79 -2.06
CA GLN A 78 2.96 -9.06 -2.90
C GLN A 78 4.28 -8.76 -2.17
N TYR A 79 4.20 -8.27 -0.94
CA TYR A 79 5.37 -7.81 -0.21
C TYR A 79 6.09 -8.95 0.50
N ARG A 80 5.37 -10.03 0.85
CA ARG A 80 5.92 -11.27 1.44
C ARG A 80 6.88 -10.96 2.59
N MET A 81 6.49 -10.04 3.48
CA MET A 81 7.33 -9.68 4.62
C MET A 81 7.57 -10.91 5.49
N PHE A 82 8.77 -11.00 6.05
CA PHE A 82 9.21 -12.13 6.84
C PHE A 82 10.11 -11.62 7.97
N GLY A 83 10.10 -12.29 9.11
CA GLY A 83 10.88 -11.88 10.28
C GLY A 83 10.18 -10.72 10.99
N THR A 84 10.89 -9.62 11.24
CA THR A 84 10.33 -8.41 11.89
C THR A 84 10.19 -7.26 10.88
N PRO A 85 9.33 -6.25 11.14
CA PRO A 85 9.23 -5.07 10.29
C PRO A 85 10.59 -4.37 10.08
N ILE A 86 11.40 -4.29 11.13
CA ILE A 86 12.77 -3.74 11.07
C ILE A 86 13.67 -4.59 10.18
N PHE A 87 13.60 -5.92 10.30
CA PHE A 87 14.36 -6.81 9.43
C PHE A 87 13.95 -6.67 7.96
N ASN A 88 12.65 -6.50 7.69
CA ASN A 88 12.18 -6.24 6.33
C ASN A 88 12.74 -4.92 5.78
N ASN A 89 12.76 -3.85 6.59
CA ASN A 89 13.39 -2.58 6.21
C ASN A 89 14.88 -2.72 5.90
N PHE A 90 15.60 -3.56 6.67
CA PHE A 90 17.00 -3.90 6.40
C PHE A 90 17.17 -4.63 5.06
N LEU A 91 16.31 -5.61 4.76
CA LEU A 91 16.35 -6.30 3.46
C LEU A 91 16.10 -5.35 2.29
N ILE A 92 15.17 -4.41 2.43
CA ILE A 92 14.92 -3.39 1.39
C ILE A 92 16.13 -2.47 1.27
N TYR A 93 16.69 -2.03 2.40
CA TYR A 93 17.88 -1.17 2.44
C TYR A 93 19.08 -1.79 1.71
N HIS A 94 19.27 -3.12 1.82
CA HIS A 94 20.31 -3.86 1.11
C HIS A 94 19.94 -4.28 -0.33
N GLY A 95 18.78 -3.83 -0.85
CA GLY A 95 18.31 -4.17 -2.20
C GLY A 95 17.85 -5.61 -2.38
N LEU A 96 17.75 -6.40 -1.30
CA LEU A 96 17.26 -7.77 -1.31
C LEU A 96 15.74 -7.83 -1.45
N ARG A 97 15.05 -6.71 -1.20
CA ARG A 97 13.61 -6.50 -1.43
C ARG A 97 13.38 -5.15 -2.08
N LYS A 98 12.34 -5.06 -2.92
CA LYS A 98 12.01 -3.82 -3.65
C LYS A 98 11.06 -2.90 -2.87
N ARG A 99 10.20 -3.46 -2.03
CA ARG A 99 9.11 -2.76 -1.33
C ARG A 99 8.80 -3.41 0.02
N GLY A 100 8.06 -2.69 0.86
CA GLY A 100 7.59 -3.10 2.18
C GLY A 100 7.93 -2.15 3.32
N TYR A 101 8.34 -0.91 3.03
CA TYR A 101 8.44 0.13 4.05
C TYR A 101 7.05 0.54 4.57
N CYS A 102 6.97 1.05 5.80
CA CYS A 102 5.73 1.53 6.43
C CYS A 102 4.92 2.45 5.50
N TYR A 103 5.54 3.49 4.96
CA TYR A 103 4.87 4.42 4.02
C TYR A 103 4.32 3.72 2.76
N GLN A 104 4.92 2.64 2.29
CA GLN A 104 4.47 1.96 1.06
C GLN A 104 3.19 1.17 1.31
N TRP A 105 3.08 0.52 2.48
CA TRP A 105 1.84 -0.10 2.93
C TRP A 105 0.71 0.92 3.05
N THR A 106 0.97 2.03 3.75
CA THR A 106 0.00 3.11 3.96
C THR A 106 -0.41 3.76 2.64
N ALA A 107 0.53 3.97 1.72
CA ALA A 107 0.26 4.58 0.42
C ALA A 107 -0.61 3.68 -0.47
N ASP A 108 -0.29 2.39 -0.57
CA ASP A 108 -1.07 1.47 -1.41
C ASP A 108 -2.48 1.28 -0.84
N LEU A 109 -2.63 1.25 0.50
CA LEU A 109 -3.94 1.25 1.15
C LEU A 109 -4.72 2.55 0.88
N LEU A 110 -4.05 3.71 0.94
CA LEU A 110 -4.67 5.02 0.69
C LEU A 110 -5.27 5.09 -0.70
N VAL A 111 -4.51 4.64 -1.70
CA VAL A 111 -4.92 4.65 -3.10
C VAL A 111 -6.14 3.75 -3.32
N ALA A 112 -6.16 2.57 -2.69
CA ALA A 112 -7.31 1.66 -2.78
C ALA A 112 -8.57 2.25 -2.14
N LEU A 113 -8.45 2.84 -0.94
CA LEU A 113 -9.59 3.42 -0.22
C LEU A 113 -10.09 4.72 -0.86
N ASP A 114 -9.21 5.56 -1.42
CA ASP A 114 -9.61 6.78 -2.11
C ASP A 114 -10.42 6.51 -3.39
N ALA A 115 -10.21 5.35 -4.02
CA ALA A 115 -10.99 4.92 -5.18
C ALA A 115 -12.48 4.70 -4.85
N LEU A 116 -12.83 4.50 -3.58
CA LEU A 116 -14.21 4.34 -3.13
C LEU A 116 -15.03 5.65 -3.15
N LYS A 117 -14.36 6.81 -3.18
CA LYS A 117 -14.98 8.15 -3.24
C LYS A 117 -16.07 8.38 -2.19
N LEU A 118 -15.81 7.89 -0.98
CA LEU A 118 -16.67 8.01 0.22
C LEU A 118 -17.04 9.47 0.50
N LYS A 119 -18.22 9.69 1.09
CA LYS A 119 -18.79 11.02 1.37
C LYS A 119 -18.84 11.34 2.86
N THR A 120 -19.05 10.32 3.68
CA THR A 120 -19.23 10.45 5.13
C THR A 120 -17.95 10.20 5.92
N LEU A 121 -16.93 9.63 5.27
CA LEU A 121 -15.62 9.32 5.85
C LEU A 121 -14.50 10.07 5.11
N GLU A 122 -13.53 10.56 5.87
CA GLU A 122 -12.32 11.22 5.37
C GLU A 122 -11.08 10.35 5.63
N LEU A 123 -10.14 10.38 4.67
CA LEU A 123 -8.89 9.62 4.72
C LEU A 123 -7.73 10.57 5.03
N HIS A 124 -7.02 10.33 6.12
CA HIS A 124 -5.91 11.15 6.57
C HIS A 124 -4.61 10.34 6.63
N TRP A 125 -3.51 10.96 6.23
CA TRP A 125 -2.19 10.37 6.43
C TRP A 125 -1.69 10.71 7.83
N GLY A 126 -1.39 9.68 8.63
CA GLY A 126 -0.76 9.80 9.93
C GLY A 126 0.73 9.44 9.86
N GLU A 127 1.57 10.24 10.52
CA GLU A 127 2.99 9.95 10.69
C GLU A 127 3.44 10.12 12.14
N SER A 128 4.27 9.19 12.60
CA SER A 128 4.97 9.24 13.87
C SER A 128 6.48 9.16 13.64
N TYR A 129 7.24 9.91 14.43
CA TYR A 129 8.71 10.07 14.32
C TYR A 129 9.21 10.30 12.89
N ALA A 130 8.50 11.14 12.12
CA ALA A 130 8.78 11.40 10.71
C ALA A 130 10.25 11.80 10.47
N GLY A 131 10.87 11.20 9.45
CA GLY A 131 12.25 11.45 9.07
C GLY A 131 13.30 10.81 9.96
N THR A 132 12.91 9.96 10.91
CA THR A 132 13.83 9.20 11.78
C THR A 132 13.86 7.71 11.44
N TRP A 133 14.72 6.95 12.11
CA TRP A 133 14.75 5.49 11.98
C TRP A 133 13.54 4.79 12.61
N ARG A 134 12.81 5.49 13.50
CA ARG A 134 11.58 5.04 14.17
C ARG A 134 10.31 5.44 13.42
N GLU A 135 10.44 6.00 12.22
CA GLU A 135 9.29 6.50 11.47
C GLU A 135 8.25 5.40 11.23
N ASN A 136 7.00 5.70 11.55
CA ASN A 136 5.87 4.85 11.22
C ASN A 136 4.74 5.68 10.59
N ASN A 137 4.05 5.08 9.62
CA ASN A 137 2.94 5.72 8.93
C ASN A 137 1.68 4.86 9.05
N CYS A 138 0.54 5.52 9.12
CA CYS A 138 -0.77 4.87 9.15
C CYS A 138 -1.79 5.71 8.38
N LEU A 139 -2.93 5.10 8.08
CA LEU A 139 -4.10 5.87 7.72
C LEU A 139 -4.93 6.13 8.95
N VAL A 140 -5.54 7.30 9.00
CA VAL A 140 -6.52 7.64 10.02
C VAL A 140 -7.81 7.98 9.30
N ILE A 141 -8.88 7.32 9.70
CA ILE A 141 -10.21 7.47 9.13
C ILE A 141 -11.04 8.28 10.12
N THR A 142 -11.63 9.37 9.67
CA THR A 142 -12.52 10.18 10.49
C THR A 142 -13.90 10.26 9.84
N ALA A 143 -14.93 10.56 10.62
CA ALA A 143 -16.17 11.06 10.07
C ALA A 143 -15.95 12.46 9.48
N ASN A 144 -16.72 12.85 8.46
CA ASN A 144 -16.57 14.16 7.82
C ASN A 144 -16.61 15.31 8.85
N GLY A 145 -15.57 16.15 8.84
CA GLY A 145 -15.38 17.26 9.76
C GLY A 145 -14.99 16.89 11.21
N GLN A 146 -14.71 15.62 11.49
CA GLN A 146 -14.18 15.18 12.79
C GLN A 146 -12.68 15.49 12.89
N LEU A 147 -12.21 15.78 14.11
CA LEU A 147 -10.78 15.99 14.38
C LEU A 147 -9.97 14.71 14.10
N PHE A 148 -8.78 14.88 13.51
CA PHE A 148 -7.84 13.81 13.21
C PHE A 148 -7.56 12.90 14.40
N GLU A 149 -7.35 13.47 15.59
CA GLU A 149 -7.05 12.75 16.83
C GLU A 149 -8.17 11.80 17.26
N ARG A 150 -9.42 12.06 16.83
CA ARG A 150 -10.57 11.22 17.16
C ARG A 150 -10.84 10.13 16.13
N GLY A 151 -10.00 10.01 15.10
CA GLY A 151 -10.16 9.03 14.05
C GLY A 151 -9.79 7.60 14.45
N MET A 152 -10.20 6.67 13.60
CA MET A 152 -9.80 5.27 13.61
C MET A 152 -8.49 5.10 12.86
N MET A 153 -7.45 4.63 13.53
CA MET A 153 -6.17 4.29 12.92
C MET A 153 -6.28 2.96 12.17
N LEU A 154 -5.70 2.91 10.97
CA LEU A 154 -5.48 1.71 10.17
C LEU A 154 -3.97 1.59 9.92
N GLU A 155 -3.31 0.72 10.68
CA GLU A 155 -1.87 0.48 10.59
C GLU A 155 -1.61 -1.00 10.35
N CYS A 156 -0.78 -1.31 9.37
CA CYS A 156 -0.62 -2.67 8.88
C CYS A 156 0.85 -3.08 8.69
N TRP A 157 1.80 -2.21 9.00
CA TRP A 157 3.23 -2.51 8.86
C TRP A 157 3.79 -3.20 10.12
N ARG A 158 3.49 -2.72 11.34
CA ARG A 158 4.01 -3.31 12.59
C ARG A 158 3.59 -4.78 12.75
N HIS A 159 2.43 -5.15 12.21
CA HIS A 159 1.86 -6.50 12.27
C HIS A 159 1.93 -7.25 10.94
N MET A 160 2.94 -6.97 10.11
CA MET A 160 3.24 -7.77 8.92
C MET A 160 2.13 -7.89 7.87
N GLY A 161 1.35 -6.84 7.72
CA GLY A 161 0.20 -6.75 6.80
C GLY A 161 -1.12 -7.22 7.42
N HIS A 162 -1.13 -7.63 8.69
CA HIS A 162 -2.37 -7.74 9.46
C HIS A 162 -2.79 -6.35 9.93
N LEU A 163 -4.06 -6.01 9.70
CA LEU A 163 -4.59 -4.72 10.07
C LEU A 163 -4.71 -4.62 11.59
N ASN A 164 -4.03 -3.61 12.17
CA ASN A 164 -4.27 -3.15 13.53
C ASN A 164 -5.13 -1.89 13.45
N SER A 165 -6.34 -1.98 14.02
CA SER A 165 -7.33 -0.91 14.02
C SER A 165 -7.81 -0.57 15.42
N HIS A 166 -7.65 0.70 15.80
CA HIS A 166 -8.03 1.26 17.09
C HIS A 166 -8.15 2.78 16.99
N LEU A 167 -8.74 3.43 18.00
CA LEU A 167 -8.79 4.89 18.05
C LEU A 167 -7.37 5.46 18.11
N LEU A 168 -7.08 6.51 17.34
CA LEU A 168 -5.72 7.04 17.23
C LEU A 168 -5.12 7.42 18.59
N LEU A 169 -5.93 7.98 19.48
CA LEU A 169 -5.51 8.38 20.84
C LEU A 169 -5.16 7.22 21.77
N SER A 170 -5.52 5.98 21.43
CA SER A 170 -5.14 4.81 22.21
C SER A 170 -3.84 4.15 21.74
N ASP A 171 -3.20 4.67 20.68
CA ASP A 171 -1.86 4.21 20.29
C ASP A 171 -0.80 4.69 21.29
N GLU A 172 0.25 3.90 21.48
CA GLU A 172 1.39 4.27 22.31
C GLU A 172 2.20 5.42 21.70
N ASP A 173 2.26 5.48 20.37
CA ASP A 173 2.96 6.51 19.64
C ASP A 173 2.03 7.65 19.24
N ARG A 174 2.53 8.88 19.32
CA ARG A 174 1.80 10.06 18.88
C ARG A 174 1.93 10.26 17.36
N TYR A 175 0.81 10.30 16.67
CA TYR A 175 0.74 10.59 15.23
C TYR A 175 0.34 12.04 14.97
N PHE A 176 0.85 12.57 13.87
CA PHE A 176 0.50 13.88 13.34
C PHE A 176 -0.06 13.75 11.93
N GLU A 177 -1.00 14.61 11.58
CA GLU A 177 -1.61 14.61 10.25
C GLU A 177 -0.66 15.24 9.21
N ASN A 178 -0.45 14.56 8.08
CA ASN A 178 0.31 15.09 6.95
C ASN A 178 -0.52 15.12 5.64
N ARG A 179 -1.38 16.13 5.52
CA ARG A 179 -2.27 16.31 4.34
C ARG A 179 -1.51 16.46 3.02
N LYS A 180 -0.38 17.17 3.04
CA LYS A 180 0.44 17.38 1.84
C LYS A 180 0.99 16.06 1.31
N TYR A 181 1.32 15.15 2.23
CA TYR A 181 1.79 13.82 1.86
C TYR A 181 0.67 12.96 1.27
N ALA A 182 -0.50 12.94 1.89
CA ALA A 182 -1.68 12.26 1.36
C ALA A 182 -1.97 12.71 -0.09
N GLN A 183 -2.00 14.01 -0.33
CA GLN A 183 -2.21 14.59 -1.67
C GLN A 183 -1.13 14.17 -2.67
N ARG A 184 0.14 14.08 -2.23
CA ARG A 184 1.24 13.62 -3.09
C ARG A 184 1.05 12.16 -3.50
N VAL A 185 0.70 11.28 -2.55
CA VAL A 185 0.45 9.87 -2.84
C VAL A 185 -0.68 9.74 -3.86
N LEU A 186 -1.80 10.42 -3.63
CA LEU A 186 -2.96 10.38 -4.52
C LEU A 186 -2.68 11.01 -5.89
N GLY A 187 -1.92 12.10 -5.94
CA GLY A 187 -1.50 12.74 -7.19
C GLY A 187 -0.49 11.91 -7.99
N GLY A 188 0.38 11.16 -7.32
CA GLY A 188 1.35 10.26 -7.96
C GLY A 188 0.69 9.05 -8.64
N SER A 189 -0.42 8.57 -8.08
CA SER A 189 -1.22 7.48 -8.67
C SER A 189 -1.92 7.86 -9.97
N ALA A 190 -1.99 9.16 -10.31
CA ALA A 190 -2.63 9.66 -11.53
C ALA A 190 -1.68 9.75 -12.76
N GLY A 191 -0.41 9.34 -12.66
CA GLY A 191 0.56 9.41 -13.77
C GLY A 191 1.41 8.13 -13.97
N PRO A 192 1.89 7.83 -15.20
CA PRO A 192 2.69 6.65 -15.48
C PRO A 192 4.14 6.88 -15.04
N SER A 193 4.43 6.62 -13.75
CA SER A 193 5.75 6.26 -13.19
C SER A 193 5.86 6.72 -11.72
N ALA A 194 5.12 6.07 -10.81
CA ALA A 194 5.12 6.38 -9.37
C ALA A 194 6.08 5.49 -8.55
N SER A 195 7.19 5.02 -9.13
CA SER A 195 8.18 4.21 -8.40
C SER A 195 9.26 5.05 -7.69
N ASN A 196 9.25 6.38 -7.81
CA ASN A 196 10.38 7.23 -7.41
C ASN A 196 9.96 8.56 -6.72
N SER A 197 8.89 8.58 -5.93
CA SER A 197 8.46 9.82 -5.24
C SER A 197 9.12 9.97 -3.86
N ASN A 198 10.02 10.96 -3.77
CA ASN A 198 10.78 11.53 -2.64
C ASN A 198 10.15 11.52 -1.22
N HIS A 199 9.85 10.36 -0.65
CA HIS A 199 9.68 10.17 0.79
C HIS A 199 10.63 9.11 1.28
N ARG A 200 11.80 9.59 1.67
CA ARG A 200 12.87 8.72 2.11
C ARG A 200 12.86 8.71 3.62
N VAL A 201 12.53 7.55 4.19
CA VAL A 201 12.78 7.27 5.61
C VAL A 201 14.27 7.47 5.89
N ALA A 202 14.64 7.76 7.15
CA ALA A 202 16.04 8.06 7.50
C ALA A 202 17.05 7.04 6.96
N PHE A 203 16.68 5.75 6.99
CA PHE A 203 17.49 4.67 6.43
C PHE A 203 17.73 4.81 4.92
N GLU A 204 16.74 5.23 4.15
CA GLU A 204 16.88 5.39 2.70
C GLU A 204 17.72 6.64 2.35
N LYS A 205 17.69 7.70 3.17
CA LYS A 205 18.54 8.89 2.95
C LYS A 205 20.03 8.56 3.00
N SER A 206 20.44 7.71 3.94
CA SER A 206 21.86 7.35 4.15
C SER A 206 22.45 6.52 3.00
N THR A 207 21.68 5.64 2.37
CA THR A 207 22.17 4.82 1.25
C THR A 207 22.49 5.68 0.03
N ILE A 208 21.60 6.60 -0.33
CA ILE A 208 21.78 7.46 -1.52
C ILE A 208 23.01 8.35 -1.33
N ALA A 209 23.18 8.90 -0.13
CA ALA A 209 24.36 9.70 0.18
C ALA A 209 25.65 8.87 0.02
N LYS A 210 25.62 7.59 0.40
CA LYS A 210 26.76 6.67 0.25
C LYS A 210 27.00 6.23 -1.20
N THR A 211 25.95 6.02 -2.00
CA THR A 211 26.06 5.71 -3.44
C THR A 211 26.55 6.91 -4.25
N LYS A 212 26.18 8.15 -3.87
CA LYS A 212 26.65 9.37 -4.56
C LYS A 212 28.08 9.80 -4.20
N ALA A 213 28.65 9.27 -3.13
CA ALA A 213 30.00 9.62 -2.66
C ALA A 213 31.07 8.60 -3.07
N GLY A 214 30.71 7.62 -3.90
CA GLY A 214 31.61 6.58 -4.39
C GLY A 214 31.45 6.37 -5.89
N ASP A 215 31.76 7.40 -6.66
CA ASP A 215 32.12 7.36 -8.08
C ASP A 215 33.32 8.29 -8.30
#